data_AF-A0A7J3MJL4-F1
#
_entry.id   AF-A0A7J3MJL4-F1
#
_cell.length_a   1.000
_cell.length_b   1.000
_cell.length_c   1.000
_cell.angle_alpha   90.00
_cell.angle_beta   90.00
_cell.angle_gamma   90.00
#
_symmetry.space_group_name_H-M   'P 1'
#
loop_
_entity.id
_entity.type
_entity.pdbx_description
1 polymer ?
#
loop_
_entity_poly.entity_id
_entity_poly.type
_entity_poly.pdbx_seq_one_letter_code
_entity_poly.pdbx_strand_id
1 'polypeptide(L)'
;YAKRKRFLVWDPEKDEPAEVVWWNGSAGLLDVSNPEARRWFDKKLKDLKEKYGFDGFKFDGGDAYFFPFAKKDGGIARPIKIGRTHGNITPNQYTDEWLRFVFENHYDLAESRVGYLAQRFGIIAREGDKESSWGIDNGLYAAVTQALTMSIVGYPYIMPDMIGGNQYKFKCDKELFTRWVEAAALMPVVEYSITPWTYDEETVSMARKYSLLHAYLGDYYVSLAEKAKEEGEPILCPLVLRYPEDEKCAFVNNEYLVGSLLVAPVLEKDCGEREIYIPKGKWVDFWSDREITGPKEIVCETL
;
A
#
# COMPACT_ATOMS: atom_id res chain seq x y z
N TYR A 1 -0.74 25.75 -18.75
CA TYR A 1 0.61 25.64 -19.34
C TYR A 1 0.79 24.31 -20.05
N ALA A 2 0.66 23.17 -19.35
CA ALA A 2 0.84 21.82 -19.90
C ALA A 2 0.04 21.54 -21.20
N LYS A 3 -1.24 21.93 -21.26
CA LYS A 3 -2.07 21.86 -22.48
C LYS A 3 -1.41 22.51 -23.70
N ARG A 4 -0.88 23.74 -23.55
CA ARG A 4 -0.21 24.47 -24.65
C ARG A 4 1.11 23.84 -25.06
N LYS A 5 1.78 23.14 -24.15
CA LYS A 5 3.08 22.47 -24.39
C LYS A 5 2.94 21.02 -24.84
N ARG A 6 1.72 20.51 -25.02
CA ARG A 6 1.43 19.11 -25.35
C ARG A 6 2.06 18.12 -24.35
N PHE A 7 2.05 18.46 -23.06
CA PHE A 7 2.57 17.61 -21.98
C PHE A 7 1.52 16.66 -21.38
N LEU A 8 0.33 16.59 -21.97
CA LEU A 8 -0.79 15.79 -21.50
C LEU A 8 -1.12 14.73 -22.55
N VAL A 9 -1.68 13.60 -22.14
CA VAL A 9 -2.24 12.58 -23.02
C VAL A 9 -3.41 13.20 -23.80
N TRP A 10 -3.42 12.99 -25.11
CA TRP A 10 -4.43 13.54 -26.01
C TRP A 10 -5.62 12.59 -26.16
N ASP A 11 -6.80 13.17 -26.35
CA ASP A 11 -8.02 12.42 -26.61
C ASP A 11 -7.81 11.50 -27.84
N PRO A 12 -8.38 10.28 -27.84
CA PRO A 12 -8.27 9.34 -28.95
C PRO A 12 -8.88 9.84 -30.28
N GLU A 13 -9.86 10.75 -30.24
CA GLU A 13 -10.63 11.19 -31.40
C GLU A 13 -10.57 12.70 -31.64
N LYS A 14 -10.56 13.51 -30.58
CA LYS A 14 -10.59 14.97 -30.65
C LYS A 14 -9.20 15.57 -30.62
N ASP A 15 -8.97 16.70 -31.28
CA ASP A 15 -7.69 17.43 -31.22
C ASP A 15 -7.57 18.29 -29.94
N GLU A 16 -7.64 17.63 -28.79
CA GLU A 16 -7.44 18.24 -27.47
C GLU A 16 -6.86 17.24 -26.46
N PRO A 17 -6.28 17.70 -25.33
CA PRO A 17 -5.95 16.81 -24.22
C PRO A 17 -7.18 16.06 -23.74
N ALA A 18 -6.99 14.78 -23.41
CA ALA A 18 -8.06 13.98 -22.81
C ALA A 18 -8.41 14.53 -21.42
N GLU A 19 -9.70 14.55 -21.12
CA GLU A 19 -10.23 14.83 -19.79
C GLU A 19 -10.44 13.51 -19.04
N VAL A 20 -9.86 13.41 -17.86
CA VAL A 20 -10.04 12.28 -16.94
C VAL A 20 -10.84 12.75 -15.73
N VAL A 21 -11.81 11.94 -15.30
CA VAL A 21 -12.58 12.19 -14.08
C VAL A 21 -11.92 11.46 -12.92
N TRP A 22 -11.67 12.20 -11.84
CA TRP A 22 -11.08 11.76 -10.59
C TRP A 22 -12.04 12.05 -9.44
N TRP A 23 -11.75 11.56 -8.23
CA TRP A 23 -12.63 11.77 -7.07
C TRP A 23 -12.85 13.24 -6.73
N ASN A 24 -11.91 14.13 -7.11
CA ASN A 24 -11.97 15.57 -6.90
C ASN A 24 -12.24 16.39 -8.17
N GLY A 25 -12.99 15.82 -9.14
CA GLY A 25 -13.38 16.50 -10.37
C GLY A 25 -12.57 16.07 -11.60
N SER A 26 -12.45 16.96 -12.58
CA SER A 26 -11.79 16.65 -13.87
C SER A 26 -10.35 17.17 -13.95
N ALA A 27 -9.47 16.40 -14.58
CA ALA A 27 -8.09 16.77 -14.84
C ALA A 27 -7.62 16.31 -16.22
N GLY A 28 -6.39 16.69 -16.60
CA GLY A 28 -5.69 16.09 -17.73
C GLY A 28 -4.63 15.10 -17.24
N LEU A 29 -4.43 14.01 -17.98
CA LEU A 29 -3.41 13.01 -17.66
C LEU A 29 -2.04 13.47 -18.17
N LEU A 30 -1.01 13.51 -17.33
CA LEU A 30 0.36 13.88 -17.75
C LEU A 30 0.88 12.85 -18.75
N ASP A 31 1.39 13.27 -19.91
CA ASP A 31 2.02 12.33 -20.84
C ASP A 31 3.46 12.03 -20.39
N VAL A 32 3.61 11.05 -19.53
CA VAL A 32 4.94 10.61 -19.11
C VAL A 32 5.77 10.06 -20.24
N SER A 33 5.24 9.64 -21.40
CA SER A 33 6.13 9.22 -22.50
C SER A 33 6.88 10.40 -23.15
N ASN A 34 6.47 11.64 -22.88
CA ASN A 34 7.12 12.84 -23.39
C ASN A 34 8.30 13.25 -22.46
N PRO A 35 9.55 13.23 -22.95
CA PRO A 35 10.71 13.55 -22.12
C PRO A 35 10.74 15.02 -21.64
N GLU A 36 10.12 15.95 -22.39
CA GLU A 36 9.97 17.34 -21.94
C GLU A 36 8.93 17.46 -20.83
N ALA A 37 7.84 16.68 -20.91
CA ALA A 37 6.81 16.64 -19.86
C ALA A 37 7.37 16.05 -18.56
N ARG A 38 8.16 14.95 -18.64
CA ARG A 38 8.88 14.38 -17.49
C ARG A 38 9.78 15.40 -16.82
N ARG A 39 10.69 16.02 -17.59
CA ARG A 39 11.61 17.04 -17.06
C ARG A 39 10.88 18.22 -16.43
N TRP A 40 9.78 18.64 -17.05
CA TRP A 40 8.97 19.73 -16.51
C TRP A 40 8.32 19.35 -15.18
N PHE A 41 7.76 18.15 -15.07
CA PHE A 41 7.11 17.67 -13.84
C PHE A 41 8.13 17.41 -12.72
N ASP A 42 9.23 16.71 -13.01
CA ASP A 42 10.35 16.49 -12.08
C ASP A 42 10.91 17.82 -11.56
N LYS A 43 11.12 18.81 -12.43
CA LYS A 43 11.54 20.14 -11.97
C LYS A 43 10.55 20.72 -10.95
N LYS A 44 9.24 20.56 -11.14
CA LYS A 44 8.25 21.05 -10.18
C LYS A 44 8.36 20.36 -8.83
N LEU A 45 8.61 19.05 -8.81
CA LEU A 45 8.81 18.28 -7.59
C LEU A 45 10.12 18.68 -6.90
N LYS A 46 11.21 18.85 -7.64
CA LYS A 46 12.49 19.37 -7.11
C LYS A 46 12.36 20.78 -6.55
N ASP A 47 11.66 21.67 -7.24
CA ASP A 47 11.38 23.03 -6.75
C ASP A 47 10.61 22.99 -5.41
N LEU A 48 9.73 21.99 -5.20
CA LEU A 48 9.04 21.81 -3.92
C LEU A 48 10.01 21.34 -2.83
N LYS A 49 10.85 20.34 -3.10
CA LYS A 49 11.88 19.87 -2.15
C LYS A 49 12.81 21.02 -1.75
N GLU A 50 13.36 21.74 -2.73
CA GLU A 50 14.33 22.83 -2.52
C GLU A 50 13.73 24.03 -1.78
N LYS A 51 12.52 24.45 -2.15
CA LYS A 51 11.93 25.68 -1.62
C LYS A 51 11.25 25.51 -0.26
N TYR A 52 10.65 24.34 -0.03
CA TYR A 52 9.81 24.11 1.14
C TYR A 52 10.30 22.98 2.05
N GLY A 53 11.34 22.24 1.65
CA GLY A 53 11.95 21.19 2.49
C GLY A 53 11.16 19.89 2.53
N PHE A 54 10.40 19.55 1.49
CA PHE A 54 9.77 18.23 1.39
C PHE A 54 10.83 17.14 1.13
N ASP A 55 10.80 16.06 1.90
CA ASP A 55 11.74 14.93 1.72
C ASP A 55 11.27 13.93 0.66
N GLY A 56 9.97 13.76 0.49
CA GLY A 56 9.37 12.72 -0.35
C GLY A 56 7.95 13.05 -0.82
N PHE A 57 7.37 12.13 -1.61
CA PHE A 57 6.04 12.32 -2.20
C PHE A 57 5.23 11.03 -2.25
N LYS A 58 3.94 11.14 -1.95
CA LYS A 58 2.93 10.17 -2.36
C LYS A 58 2.58 10.38 -3.83
N PHE A 59 2.84 9.37 -4.66
CA PHE A 59 2.44 9.38 -6.08
C PHE A 59 1.13 8.64 -6.26
N ASP A 60 0.04 9.37 -6.07
CA ASP A 60 -1.32 8.89 -6.36
C ASP A 60 -1.64 8.97 -7.87
N GLY A 61 -2.56 8.13 -8.33
CA GLY A 61 -2.86 7.93 -9.75
C GLY A 61 -1.80 7.09 -10.45
N GLY A 62 -1.58 7.34 -11.75
CA GLY A 62 -0.68 6.52 -12.57
C GLY A 62 -1.32 5.23 -13.09
N ASP A 63 -2.56 4.91 -12.70
CA ASP A 63 -3.28 3.72 -13.14
C ASP A 63 -3.61 3.74 -14.63
N ALA A 64 -3.44 2.58 -15.27
CA ALA A 64 -3.96 2.29 -16.60
C ALA A 64 -5.49 2.53 -16.69
N TYR A 65 -6.21 2.45 -15.56
CA TYR A 65 -7.64 2.74 -15.47
C TYR A 65 -8.01 4.14 -15.94
N PHE A 66 -7.16 5.14 -15.67
CA PHE A 66 -7.41 6.54 -16.09
C PHE A 66 -6.96 6.82 -17.52
N PHE A 67 -6.34 5.85 -18.19
CA PHE A 67 -5.91 6.04 -19.57
C PHE A 67 -7.14 6.25 -20.47
N PRO A 68 -7.15 7.28 -21.33
CA PRO A 68 -8.37 7.64 -22.05
C PRO A 68 -8.64 6.65 -23.18
N PHE A 69 -9.92 6.27 -23.34
CA PHE A 69 -10.43 5.42 -24.40
C PHE A 69 -11.55 6.14 -25.13
N ALA A 70 -11.67 5.91 -26.43
CA ALA A 70 -12.83 6.39 -27.17
C ALA A 70 -14.07 5.66 -26.62
N LYS A 71 -15.11 6.43 -26.27
CA LYS A 71 -16.37 5.89 -25.76
C LYS A 71 -17.48 6.04 -26.79
N LYS A 72 -18.32 5.01 -26.90
CA LYS A 72 -19.55 5.02 -27.70
C LYS A 72 -20.65 4.30 -26.93
N ASP A 73 -21.83 4.90 -26.84
CA ASP A 73 -23.00 4.33 -26.16
C ASP A 73 -22.72 3.87 -24.71
N GLY A 74 -21.89 4.63 -23.98
CA GLY A 74 -21.51 4.34 -22.59
C GLY A 74 -20.40 3.30 -22.42
N GLY A 75 -19.97 2.62 -23.48
CA GLY A 75 -18.89 1.62 -23.47
C GLY A 75 -17.64 2.03 -24.25
N ILE A 76 -16.61 1.19 -24.21
CA ILE A 76 -15.40 1.35 -25.04
C ILE A 76 -15.79 1.15 -26.51
N ALA A 77 -15.53 2.16 -27.34
CA ALA A 77 -15.81 2.11 -28.76
C ALA A 77 -14.97 1.01 -29.45
N ARG A 78 -15.55 0.36 -30.46
CA ARG A 78 -14.86 -0.59 -31.34
C ARG A 78 -14.75 -0.03 -32.77
N PRO A 79 -13.59 -0.08 -33.42
CA PRO A 79 -12.31 -0.60 -32.92
C PRO A 79 -11.75 0.25 -31.76
N ILE A 80 -10.98 -0.38 -30.86
CA ILE A 80 -10.44 0.28 -29.67
C ILE A 80 -9.49 1.40 -30.11
N LYS A 81 -9.79 2.62 -29.68
CA LYS A 81 -8.89 3.77 -29.80
C LYS A 81 -8.54 4.24 -28.41
N ILE A 82 -7.25 4.43 -28.17
CA ILE A 82 -6.69 4.84 -26.89
C ILE A 82 -6.08 6.25 -27.00
N GLY A 83 -5.86 6.87 -25.85
CA GLY A 83 -5.17 8.15 -25.73
C GLY A 83 -3.89 8.22 -26.54
N ARG A 84 -3.68 9.36 -27.17
CA ARG A 84 -2.48 9.61 -27.97
C ARG A 84 -1.41 10.22 -27.08
N THR A 85 -0.24 9.59 -27.06
CA THR A 85 0.92 9.98 -26.28
C THR A 85 2.12 10.21 -27.21
N HIS A 86 3.12 10.94 -26.76
CA HIS A 86 4.36 11.20 -27.50
C HIS A 86 5.05 9.90 -27.93
N GLY A 87 5.10 8.91 -27.04
CA GLY A 87 5.73 7.61 -27.27
C GLY A 87 4.79 6.53 -27.80
N ASN A 88 3.53 6.83 -28.14
CA ASN A 88 2.51 5.86 -28.55
C ASN A 88 2.38 4.65 -27.61
N ILE A 89 2.44 4.91 -26.30
CA ILE A 89 2.37 3.88 -25.26
C ILE A 89 0.94 3.44 -24.95
N THR A 90 0.79 2.17 -24.58
CA THR A 90 -0.46 1.56 -24.10
C THR A 90 -0.75 1.92 -22.63
N PRO A 91 -1.97 1.66 -22.11
CA PRO A 91 -2.31 1.94 -20.71
C PRO A 91 -1.39 1.27 -19.69
N ASN A 92 -1.01 0.00 -19.88
CA ASN A 92 -0.11 -0.68 -18.94
C ASN A 92 1.33 -0.16 -19.04
N GLN A 93 1.79 0.19 -20.26
CA GLN A 93 3.07 0.86 -20.44
C GLN A 93 3.08 2.26 -19.82
N TYR A 94 1.94 2.94 -19.76
CA TYR A 94 1.81 4.21 -19.05
C TYR A 94 2.07 4.04 -17.56
N THR A 95 1.42 3.07 -16.92
CA THR A 95 1.68 2.73 -15.53
C THR A 95 3.15 2.36 -15.30
N ASP A 96 3.73 1.55 -16.19
CA ASP A 96 5.13 1.15 -16.11
C ASP A 96 6.10 2.35 -16.19
N GLU A 97 5.86 3.27 -17.14
CA GLU A 97 6.67 4.46 -17.33
C GLU A 97 6.45 5.52 -16.24
N TRP A 98 5.27 5.56 -15.63
CA TRP A 98 5.00 6.37 -14.42
C TRP A 98 5.88 5.89 -13.25
N LEU A 99 5.92 4.58 -13.00
CA LEU A 99 6.74 4.00 -11.95
C LEU A 99 8.23 4.14 -12.25
N ARG A 100 8.64 3.97 -13.51
CA ARG A 100 10.01 4.26 -13.94
C ARG A 100 10.40 5.70 -13.64
N PHE A 101 9.52 6.66 -13.94
CA PHE A 101 9.75 8.07 -13.60
C PHE A 101 9.95 8.27 -12.10
N VAL A 102 9.10 7.67 -11.26
CA VAL A 102 9.24 7.75 -9.80
C VAL A 102 10.56 7.12 -9.35
N PHE A 103 10.88 5.92 -9.83
CA PHE A 103 12.12 5.22 -9.51
C PHE A 103 13.38 6.01 -9.91
N GLU A 104 13.42 6.58 -11.12
CA GLU A 104 14.61 7.26 -11.63
C GLU A 104 14.84 8.64 -10.96
N ASN A 105 13.81 9.27 -10.40
CA ASN A 105 13.88 10.66 -9.94
C ASN A 105 13.59 10.86 -8.44
N HIS A 106 12.82 9.97 -7.82
CA HIS A 106 12.23 10.15 -6.49
C HIS A 106 12.12 8.84 -5.68
N TYR A 107 12.93 7.81 -5.94
CA TYR A 107 12.84 6.51 -5.24
C TYR A 107 13.16 6.56 -3.74
N ASP A 108 13.81 7.63 -3.28
CA ASP A 108 14.33 7.78 -1.92
C ASP A 108 13.21 7.76 -0.87
N LEU A 109 12.14 8.52 -1.10
CA LEU A 109 10.95 8.58 -0.27
C LEU A 109 9.73 8.76 -1.16
N ALA A 110 9.31 7.66 -1.79
CA ALA A 110 8.12 7.61 -2.61
C ALA A 110 7.30 6.36 -2.38
N GLU A 111 5.98 6.56 -2.40
CA GLU A 111 5.00 5.50 -2.47
C GLU A 111 4.19 5.60 -3.76
N SER A 112 3.72 4.46 -4.24
CA SER A 112 2.79 4.35 -5.36
C SER A 112 1.71 3.33 -5.04
N ARG A 113 0.46 3.65 -5.40
CA ARG A 113 -0.69 2.74 -5.21
C ARG A 113 -1.05 1.89 -6.42
N VAL A 114 -0.17 1.89 -7.43
CA VAL A 114 -0.37 1.25 -8.73
C VAL A 114 0.87 0.43 -9.10
N GLY A 115 0.67 -0.68 -9.79
CA GLY A 115 1.73 -1.55 -10.30
C GLY A 115 1.35 -2.31 -11.56
N TYR A 116 2.28 -2.42 -12.52
CA TYR A 116 2.25 -3.40 -13.60
C TYR A 116 3.65 -4.01 -13.75
N LEU A 117 3.84 -5.26 -13.29
CA LEU A 117 5.16 -5.90 -13.19
C LEU A 117 6.19 -5.00 -12.46
N ALA A 118 5.73 -4.31 -11.40
CA ALA A 118 6.42 -3.20 -10.78
C ALA A 118 7.46 -3.61 -9.71
N GLN A 119 7.55 -4.90 -9.37
CA GLN A 119 8.43 -5.43 -8.32
C GLN A 119 9.89 -4.96 -8.51
N ARG A 120 10.33 -4.87 -9.77
CA ARG A 120 11.69 -4.45 -10.16
C ARG A 120 12.06 -3.01 -9.82
N PHE A 121 11.08 -2.15 -9.53
CA PHE A 121 11.35 -0.76 -9.19
C PHE A 121 11.66 -0.58 -7.69
N GLY A 122 11.25 -1.52 -6.83
CA GLY A 122 11.49 -1.41 -5.39
C GLY A 122 10.88 -0.16 -4.73
N ILE A 123 9.88 0.47 -5.36
CA ILE A 123 9.12 1.58 -4.78
C ILE A 123 8.20 1.01 -3.70
N ILE A 124 7.95 1.78 -2.63
CA ILE A 124 6.97 1.41 -1.61
C ILE A 124 5.61 1.23 -2.28
N ALA A 125 5.10 0.01 -2.24
CA ALA A 125 3.84 -0.37 -2.83
C ALA A 125 2.75 -0.17 -1.80
N ARG A 126 2.04 0.94 -1.92
CA ARG A 126 0.85 1.23 -1.12
C ARG A 126 -0.33 0.45 -1.66
N GLU A 127 -1.15 -0.06 -0.76
CA GLU A 127 -2.45 -0.62 -1.15
C GLU A 127 -3.44 0.43 -1.70
N GLY A 128 -4.49 -0.05 -2.35
CA GLY A 128 -5.63 0.82 -2.68
C GLY A 128 -6.39 1.25 -1.41
N ASP A 129 -7.06 2.39 -1.50
CA ASP A 129 -7.81 2.99 -0.39
C ASP A 129 -8.78 2.00 0.27
N LYS A 130 -8.61 1.81 1.57
CA LYS A 130 -9.48 1.02 2.43
C LYS A 130 -10.59 1.89 2.98
N GLU A 131 -11.77 1.30 3.09
CA GLU A 131 -12.87 1.92 3.81
C GLU A 131 -12.62 1.84 5.31
N SER A 132 -13.14 2.81 6.07
CA SER A 132 -13.12 2.76 7.54
C SER A 132 -14.11 1.72 8.07
N SER A 133 -13.82 0.45 7.82
CA SER A 133 -14.61 -0.73 8.20
C SER A 133 -13.68 -1.89 8.59
N TRP A 134 -14.23 -2.96 9.17
CA TRP A 134 -13.47 -4.12 9.62
C TRP A 134 -13.26 -5.17 8.52
N GLY A 135 -14.24 -5.35 7.64
CA GLY A 135 -14.41 -6.59 6.85
C GLY A 135 -13.41 -6.84 5.72
N ILE A 136 -13.45 -8.06 5.19
CA ILE A 136 -12.61 -8.55 4.08
C ILE A 136 -12.89 -7.85 2.74
N ASP A 137 -14.05 -7.21 2.59
CA ASP A 137 -14.44 -6.56 1.33
C ASP A 137 -13.54 -5.37 0.98
N ASN A 138 -13.24 -4.49 1.96
CA ASN A 138 -12.31 -3.37 1.78
C ASN A 138 -11.86 -2.70 3.12
N GLY A 139 -11.92 -3.40 4.25
CA GLY A 139 -11.62 -2.86 5.58
C GLY A 139 -10.26 -3.29 6.14
N LEU A 140 -10.12 -3.26 7.47
CA LEU A 140 -8.91 -3.69 8.19
C LEU A 140 -8.49 -5.12 7.84
N TYR A 141 -9.43 -6.07 7.80
CA TYR A 141 -9.14 -7.44 7.39
C TYR A 141 -8.59 -7.47 5.96
N ALA A 142 -9.23 -6.74 5.03
CA ALA A 142 -8.77 -6.65 3.65
C ALA A 142 -7.33 -6.11 3.56
N ALA A 143 -6.94 -5.16 4.40
CA ALA A 143 -5.57 -4.63 4.44
C ALA A 143 -4.54 -5.70 4.81
N VAL A 144 -4.82 -6.53 5.82
CA VAL A 144 -3.92 -7.63 6.19
C VAL A 144 -3.85 -8.67 5.07
N THR A 145 -4.99 -9.11 4.54
CA THR A 145 -5.04 -10.15 3.49
C THR A 145 -4.38 -9.67 2.19
N GLN A 146 -4.56 -8.40 1.83
CA GLN A 146 -3.96 -7.83 0.63
C GLN A 146 -2.44 -7.71 0.77
N ALA A 147 -1.92 -7.29 1.93
CA ALA A 147 -0.48 -7.25 2.20
C ALA A 147 0.15 -8.65 2.06
N LEU A 148 -0.52 -9.69 2.59
CA LEU A 148 -0.07 -11.08 2.40
C LEU A 148 -0.04 -11.46 0.92
N THR A 149 -1.10 -11.10 0.17
CA THR A 149 -1.18 -11.38 -1.27
C THR A 149 -0.07 -10.67 -2.04
N MET A 150 0.20 -9.40 -1.74
CA MET A 150 1.26 -8.61 -2.36
C MET A 150 2.64 -9.22 -2.10
N SER A 151 2.85 -9.78 -0.90
CA SER A 151 4.08 -10.47 -0.52
C SER A 151 4.30 -11.73 -1.36
N ILE A 152 3.24 -12.53 -1.56
CA ILE A 152 3.28 -13.73 -2.43
C ILE A 152 3.65 -13.36 -3.87
N VAL A 153 3.12 -12.25 -4.39
CA VAL A 153 3.41 -11.81 -5.76
C VAL A 153 4.68 -10.93 -5.87
N GLY A 154 5.53 -10.92 -4.85
CA GLY A 154 6.90 -10.40 -4.92
C GLY A 154 7.04 -8.90 -4.64
N TYR A 155 6.13 -8.28 -3.90
CA TYR A 155 6.31 -6.92 -3.38
C TYR A 155 6.83 -6.97 -1.95
N PRO A 156 8.11 -6.67 -1.69
CA PRO A 156 8.66 -6.73 -0.32
C PRO A 156 8.40 -5.46 0.50
N TYR A 157 8.32 -4.30 -0.16
CA TYR A 157 8.16 -2.99 0.48
C TYR A 157 6.69 -2.56 0.47
N ILE A 158 5.88 -3.24 1.28
CA ILE A 158 4.44 -3.00 1.34
C ILE A 158 4.15 -1.93 2.37
N MET A 159 3.33 -0.96 1.96
CA MET A 159 2.63 -0.09 2.90
C MET A 159 1.16 -0.48 2.90
N PRO A 160 0.63 -1.11 3.97
CA PRO A 160 -0.81 -1.25 4.12
C PRO A 160 -1.44 0.14 4.05
N ASP A 161 -2.67 0.24 3.54
CA ASP A 161 -3.31 1.55 3.43
C ASP A 161 -3.40 2.27 4.80
N MET A 162 -3.57 3.57 4.75
CA MET A 162 -3.61 4.48 5.90
C MET A 162 -4.42 3.96 7.08
N ILE A 163 -3.87 4.13 8.28
CA ILE A 163 -4.50 3.71 9.54
C ILE A 163 -5.90 4.32 9.67
N GLY A 164 -6.89 3.44 9.82
CA GLY A 164 -8.30 3.77 10.00
C GLY A 164 -9.10 4.00 8.71
N GLY A 165 -8.47 3.84 7.54
CA GLY A 165 -9.12 3.95 6.23
C GLY A 165 -9.50 5.39 5.83
N ASN A 166 -10.29 5.53 4.77
CA ASN A 166 -10.52 6.80 4.07
C ASN A 166 -11.61 7.72 4.64
N GLN A 167 -12.45 7.24 5.57
CA GLN A 167 -13.63 7.94 6.08
C GLN A 167 -14.64 8.49 5.04
N TYR A 168 -14.63 7.99 3.79
CA TYR A 168 -15.50 8.52 2.74
C TYR A 168 -16.97 8.11 2.92
N LYS A 169 -17.21 6.87 3.35
CA LYS A 169 -18.56 6.31 3.56
C LYS A 169 -18.88 6.05 5.02
N PHE A 170 -17.89 5.63 5.79
CA PHE A 170 -18.03 5.19 7.17
C PHE A 170 -17.06 5.95 8.06
N LYS A 171 -17.45 6.23 9.30
CA LYS A 171 -16.55 6.85 10.27
C LYS A 171 -15.67 5.77 10.90
N CYS A 172 -14.38 6.03 11.03
CA CYS A 172 -13.50 5.18 11.83
C CYS A 172 -13.78 5.43 13.32
N ASP A 173 -14.37 4.46 14.00
CA ASP A 173 -14.54 4.53 15.46
C ASP A 173 -13.22 4.26 16.19
N LYS A 174 -13.21 4.50 17.51
CA LYS A 174 -12.01 4.39 18.35
C LYS A 174 -11.43 2.98 18.35
N GLU A 175 -12.27 1.96 18.39
CA GLU A 175 -11.84 0.56 18.46
C GLU A 175 -11.20 0.14 17.14
N LEU A 176 -11.86 0.44 16.02
CA LEU A 176 -11.31 0.18 14.69
C LEU A 176 -9.97 0.90 14.51
N PHE A 177 -9.88 2.18 14.86
CA PHE A 177 -8.63 2.93 14.79
C PHE A 177 -7.52 2.26 15.62
N THR A 178 -7.86 1.85 16.84
CA THR A 178 -6.93 1.18 17.76
C THR A 178 -6.40 -0.12 17.17
N ARG A 179 -7.27 -1.04 16.76
CA ARG A 179 -6.85 -2.33 16.18
C ARG A 179 -6.10 -2.15 14.86
N TRP A 180 -6.42 -1.12 14.08
CA TRP A 180 -5.68 -0.79 12.87
C TRP A 180 -4.26 -0.31 13.16
N VAL A 181 -4.06 0.51 14.19
CA VAL A 181 -2.72 0.90 14.65
C VAL A 181 -1.92 -0.33 15.08
N GLU A 182 -2.52 -1.20 15.90
CA GLU A 182 -1.87 -2.43 16.40
C GLU A 182 -1.42 -3.33 15.25
N ALA A 183 -2.29 -3.51 14.24
CA ALA A 183 -1.99 -4.30 13.06
C ALA A 183 -0.91 -3.65 12.18
N ALA A 184 -1.03 -2.36 11.88
CA ALA A 184 -0.11 -1.67 10.97
C ALA A 184 1.28 -1.43 11.59
N ALA A 185 1.37 -1.23 12.91
CA ALA A 185 2.63 -0.96 13.60
C ALA A 185 3.66 -2.09 13.45
N LEU A 186 3.21 -3.32 13.20
CA LEU A 186 4.09 -4.45 12.93
C LEU A 186 4.26 -4.75 11.43
N MET A 187 3.75 -3.91 10.53
CA MET A 187 4.00 -3.99 9.08
C MET A 187 5.20 -3.13 8.65
N PRO A 188 5.72 -3.28 7.41
CA PRO A 188 6.98 -2.65 7.00
C PRO A 188 6.95 -1.11 6.99
N VAL A 189 5.80 -0.51 6.69
CA VAL A 189 5.62 0.95 6.60
C VAL A 189 4.31 1.34 7.26
N VAL A 190 4.31 2.43 8.04
CA VAL A 190 3.15 2.93 8.77
C VAL A 190 2.78 4.33 8.29
N GLU A 191 1.50 4.53 7.95
CA GLU A 191 0.97 5.84 7.58
C GLU A 191 -0.30 6.15 8.39
N TYR A 192 -0.32 7.34 9.00
CA TYR A 192 -1.52 7.90 9.64
C TYR A 192 -2.20 8.90 8.70
N SER A 193 -3.48 8.68 8.39
CA SER A 193 -4.34 9.70 7.78
C SER A 193 -5.30 10.34 8.79
N ILE A 194 -5.72 9.55 9.77
CA ILE A 194 -6.51 10.02 10.91
C ILE A 194 -5.57 10.24 12.08
N THR A 195 -5.62 11.44 12.64
CA THR A 195 -4.72 11.81 13.73
C THR A 195 -5.25 11.29 15.07
N PRO A 196 -4.46 10.59 15.91
CA PRO A 196 -4.96 9.97 17.14
C PRO A 196 -5.68 10.92 18.11
N TRP A 197 -5.29 12.21 18.13
CA TRP A 197 -5.88 13.23 19.00
C TRP A 197 -7.30 13.67 18.59
N THR A 198 -7.88 13.14 17.51
CA THR A 198 -9.30 13.33 17.20
C THR A 198 -10.23 12.47 18.06
N TYR A 199 -9.68 11.51 18.80
CA TYR A 199 -10.41 10.63 19.70
C TYR A 199 -10.27 11.10 21.15
N ASP A 200 -9.34 10.53 21.91
CA ASP A 200 -9.08 10.82 23.32
C ASP A 200 -7.62 10.53 23.72
N GLU A 201 -7.23 10.90 24.94
CA GLU A 201 -5.87 10.72 25.45
C GLU A 201 -5.45 9.24 25.53
N GLU A 202 -6.40 8.34 25.77
CA GLU A 202 -6.15 6.90 25.77
C GLU A 202 -5.71 6.43 24.38
N THR A 203 -6.44 6.85 23.34
CA THR A 203 -6.12 6.55 21.93
C THR A 203 -4.78 7.15 21.53
N VAL A 204 -4.47 8.37 21.97
CA VAL A 204 -3.16 9.00 21.74
C VAL A 204 -2.04 8.21 22.41
N SER A 205 -2.23 7.77 23.65
CA SER A 205 -1.25 6.99 24.40
C SER A 205 -0.99 5.63 23.75
N MET A 206 -2.06 4.93 23.35
CA MET A 206 -1.98 3.67 22.62
C MET A 206 -1.24 3.85 21.28
N ALA A 207 -1.63 4.85 20.48
CA ALA A 207 -1.01 5.08 19.18
C ALA A 207 0.48 5.43 19.31
N ARG A 208 0.84 6.21 20.34
CA ARG A 208 2.23 6.49 20.68
C ARG A 208 3.00 5.23 21.05
N LYS A 209 2.43 4.34 21.89
CA LYS A 209 3.07 3.08 22.29
C LYS A 209 3.47 2.25 21.07
N TYR A 210 2.53 2.05 20.14
CA TYR A 210 2.77 1.23 18.94
C TYR A 210 3.66 1.93 17.90
N SER A 211 3.55 3.26 17.75
CA SER A 211 4.49 4.02 16.91
C SER A 211 5.93 3.93 17.41
N LEU A 212 6.13 3.99 18.75
CA LEU A 212 7.44 3.82 19.35
C LEU A 212 7.96 2.39 19.23
N LEU A 213 7.08 1.39 19.30
CA LEU A 213 7.44 -0.01 19.04
C LEU A 213 7.93 -0.19 17.59
N HIS A 214 7.20 0.36 16.61
CA HIS A 214 7.62 0.33 15.21
C HIS A 214 8.98 1.00 15.01
N ALA A 215 9.18 2.19 15.60
CA ALA A 215 10.46 2.90 15.56
C ALA A 215 11.60 2.10 16.23
N TYR A 216 11.32 1.42 17.34
CA TYR A 216 12.29 0.56 18.03
C TYR A 216 12.69 -0.65 17.17
N LEU A 217 11.77 -1.18 16.36
CA LEU A 217 12.02 -2.24 15.40
C LEU A 217 12.64 -1.73 14.08
N GLY A 218 12.95 -0.44 13.95
CA GLY A 218 13.42 0.16 12.71
C GLY A 218 14.63 -0.53 12.09
N ASP A 219 15.69 -0.76 12.88
CA ASP A 219 16.89 -1.47 12.42
C ASP A 219 16.59 -2.92 12.00
N TYR A 220 15.63 -3.56 12.67
CA TYR A 220 15.17 -4.89 12.31
C TYR A 220 14.44 -4.88 10.96
N TYR A 221 13.54 -3.93 10.71
CA TYR A 221 12.90 -3.76 9.41
C TYR A 221 13.91 -3.44 8.29
N VAL A 222 14.93 -2.62 8.57
CA VAL A 222 16.02 -2.36 7.62
C VAL A 222 16.76 -3.64 7.28
N SER A 223 17.11 -4.47 8.27
CA SER A 223 17.76 -5.76 8.01
C SER A 223 16.90 -6.72 7.18
N LEU A 224 15.57 -6.71 7.39
CA LEU A 224 14.64 -7.50 6.58
C LEU A 224 14.52 -6.95 5.16
N ALA A 225 14.56 -5.63 4.98
CA ALA A 225 14.57 -4.99 3.67
C ALA A 225 15.84 -5.32 2.86
N GLU A 226 17.01 -5.34 3.52
CA GLU A 226 18.26 -5.79 2.91
C GLU A 226 18.16 -7.26 2.47
N LYS A 227 17.65 -8.13 3.34
CA LYS A 227 17.43 -9.54 3.01
C LYS A 227 16.44 -9.73 1.86
N ALA A 228 15.35 -8.96 1.85
CA ALA A 228 14.36 -9.00 0.78
C ALA A 228 14.96 -8.61 -0.57
N LYS A 229 15.85 -7.61 -0.59
CA LYS A 229 16.58 -7.19 -1.79
C LYS A 229 17.53 -8.27 -2.30
N GLU A 230 18.22 -8.98 -1.41
CA GLU A 230 19.26 -9.95 -1.77
C GLU A 230 18.71 -11.34 -2.10
N GLU A 231 17.74 -11.80 -1.33
CA GLU A 231 17.24 -13.19 -1.35
C GLU A 231 15.79 -13.30 -1.85
N GLY A 232 15.04 -12.20 -1.91
CA GLY A 232 13.63 -12.19 -2.28
C GLY A 232 12.68 -12.64 -1.17
N GLU A 233 13.15 -12.84 0.06
CA GLU A 233 12.28 -13.14 1.21
C GLU A 233 11.46 -11.89 1.59
N PRO A 234 10.11 -11.96 1.62
CA PRO A 234 9.31 -10.78 1.91
C PRO A 234 9.43 -10.38 3.39
N ILE A 235 9.39 -9.06 3.66
CA ILE A 235 9.46 -8.51 5.01
C ILE A 235 8.23 -8.97 5.83
N LEU A 236 7.04 -8.80 5.25
CA LEU A 236 5.79 -9.35 5.74
C LEU A 236 5.54 -10.67 5.03
N CYS A 237 5.59 -11.79 5.74
CA CYS A 237 5.67 -13.11 5.16
C CYS A 237 4.45 -13.96 5.55
N PRO A 238 3.59 -14.37 4.59
CA PRO A 238 2.55 -15.37 4.84
C PRO A 238 3.14 -16.66 5.39
N LEU A 239 2.44 -17.29 6.34
CA LEU A 239 2.93 -18.52 7.00
C LEU A 239 3.24 -19.63 5.98
N VAL A 240 2.43 -19.77 4.92
CA VAL A 240 2.62 -20.78 3.86
C VAL A 240 3.99 -20.68 3.18
N LEU A 241 4.58 -19.49 3.08
CA LEU A 241 5.90 -19.35 2.43
C LEU A 241 7.03 -19.91 3.29
N ARG A 242 6.88 -19.89 4.62
CA ARG A 242 7.89 -20.43 5.56
C ARG A 242 7.60 -21.86 5.99
N TYR A 243 6.34 -22.26 5.97
CA TYR A 243 5.86 -23.58 6.37
C TYR A 243 5.04 -24.22 5.24
N PRO A 244 5.64 -24.47 4.05
CA PRO A 244 4.89 -24.93 2.88
C PRO A 244 4.31 -26.34 3.02
N GLU A 245 4.90 -27.18 3.89
CA GLU A 245 4.43 -28.54 4.17
C GLU A 245 3.29 -28.58 5.22
N ASP A 246 2.93 -27.43 5.79
CA ASP A 246 1.84 -27.32 6.77
C ASP A 246 0.56 -26.86 6.06
N GLU A 247 -0.37 -27.80 5.84
CA GLU A 247 -1.62 -27.53 5.13
C GLU A 247 -2.45 -26.43 5.79
N LYS A 248 -2.37 -26.25 7.13
CA LYS A 248 -3.11 -25.18 7.80
C LYS A 248 -2.56 -23.81 7.42
N CYS A 249 -1.23 -23.68 7.34
CA CYS A 249 -0.57 -22.43 6.94
C CYS A 249 -1.02 -21.93 5.56
N ALA A 250 -1.43 -22.83 4.66
CA ALA A 250 -1.91 -22.48 3.32
C ALA A 250 -3.24 -21.69 3.32
N PHE A 251 -4.03 -21.80 4.40
CA PHE A 251 -5.33 -21.13 4.53
C PHE A 251 -5.30 -19.92 5.47
N VAL A 252 -4.17 -19.66 6.15
CA VAL A 252 -4.04 -18.53 7.06
C VAL A 252 -3.86 -17.24 6.27
N ASN A 253 -4.83 -16.34 6.39
CA ASN A 253 -4.87 -15.03 5.72
C ASN A 253 -4.99 -13.84 6.69
N ASN A 254 -4.93 -14.12 7.99
CA ASN A 254 -5.13 -13.16 9.08
C ASN A 254 -3.99 -13.18 10.10
N GLU A 255 -2.90 -13.87 9.81
CA GLU A 255 -1.67 -13.90 10.60
C GLU A 255 -0.49 -13.78 9.64
N TYR A 256 0.61 -13.19 10.11
CA TYR A 256 1.77 -12.94 9.28
C TYR A 256 3.06 -12.97 10.08
N LEU A 257 4.15 -13.28 9.39
CA LEU A 257 5.48 -13.29 9.95
C LEU A 257 6.21 -12.00 9.59
N VAL A 258 6.99 -11.47 10.52
CA VAL A 258 7.96 -10.38 10.26
C VAL A 258 9.31 -10.79 10.79
N GLY A 259 10.13 -11.34 9.88
CA GLY A 259 11.26 -12.20 10.26
C GLY A 259 10.81 -13.23 11.31
N SER A 260 11.40 -13.27 12.51
CA SER A 260 11.04 -14.20 13.58
C SER A 260 9.78 -13.86 14.40
N LEU A 261 9.07 -12.77 14.12
CA LEU A 261 7.85 -12.41 14.83
C LEU A 261 6.65 -13.06 14.14
N LEU A 262 5.76 -13.70 14.90
CA LEU A 262 4.42 -14.08 14.45
C LEU A 262 3.44 -13.05 14.97
N VAL A 263 2.73 -12.41 14.05
CA VAL A 263 1.76 -11.36 14.35
C VAL A 263 0.39 -11.84 13.96
N ALA A 264 -0.54 -11.63 14.88
CA ALA A 264 -1.88 -12.15 14.80
C ALA A 264 -2.82 -10.98 15.22
N PRO A 265 -3.15 -10.05 14.30
CA PRO A 265 -3.97 -8.88 14.62
C PRO A 265 -5.43 -9.23 14.91
N VAL A 266 -6.11 -8.40 15.71
CA VAL A 266 -7.56 -8.45 15.91
C VAL A 266 -8.25 -7.75 14.73
N LEU A 267 -9.10 -8.47 14.00
CA LEU A 267 -9.71 -8.00 12.75
C LEU A 267 -11.24 -7.92 12.82
N GLU A 268 -11.79 -8.08 14.01
CA GLU A 268 -13.23 -8.06 14.27
C GLU A 268 -13.54 -7.16 15.46
N LYS A 269 -14.72 -6.55 15.41
CA LYS A 269 -15.22 -5.66 16.45
C LYS A 269 -15.68 -6.44 17.68
N ASP A 270 -15.48 -5.85 18.86
CA ASP A 270 -15.91 -6.38 20.16
C ASP A 270 -15.31 -7.78 20.42
N CYS A 271 -14.12 -8.04 19.86
CA CYS A 271 -13.39 -9.29 20.00
C CYS A 271 -12.74 -9.35 21.40
N GLY A 272 -13.20 -10.26 22.25
CA GLY A 272 -12.64 -10.51 23.59
C GLY A 272 -11.62 -11.65 23.63
N GLU A 273 -11.67 -12.55 22.66
CA GLU A 273 -10.70 -13.63 22.48
C GLU A 273 -10.49 -13.93 20.99
N ARG A 274 -9.29 -14.38 20.65
CA ARG A 274 -8.93 -14.77 19.29
C ARG A 274 -8.21 -16.10 19.25
N GLU A 275 -8.64 -16.96 18.33
CA GLU A 275 -7.92 -18.16 17.95
C GLU A 275 -6.73 -17.81 17.06
N ILE A 276 -5.56 -18.39 17.36
CA ILE A 276 -4.30 -18.16 16.68
C ILE A 276 -3.67 -19.50 16.33
N TYR A 277 -3.23 -19.66 15.09
CA TYR A 277 -2.45 -20.81 14.66
C TYR A 277 -0.95 -20.58 14.90
N ILE A 278 -0.35 -21.37 15.80
CA ILE A 278 1.07 -21.34 16.05
C ILE A 278 1.73 -22.42 15.19
N PRO A 279 2.54 -22.08 14.17
CA PRO A 279 3.19 -23.06 13.32
C PRO A 279 4.31 -23.79 14.06
N LYS A 280 4.84 -24.86 13.45
CA LYS A 280 5.91 -25.68 14.03
C LYS A 280 7.11 -24.83 14.49
N GLY A 281 7.46 -24.95 15.77
CA GLY A 281 8.58 -24.21 16.35
C GLY A 281 8.45 -24.02 17.86
N LYS A 282 9.43 -23.33 18.43
CA LYS A 282 9.38 -22.79 19.80
C LYS A 282 9.16 -21.30 19.70
N TRP A 283 8.07 -20.85 20.31
CA TRP A 283 7.62 -19.48 20.31
C TRP A 283 7.60 -18.96 21.75
N VAL A 284 7.77 -17.66 21.89
CA VAL A 284 7.63 -16.95 23.17
C VAL A 284 6.60 -15.86 22.94
N ASP A 285 5.58 -15.83 23.80
CA ASP A 285 4.61 -14.73 23.79
C ASP A 285 5.33 -13.42 24.16
N PHE A 286 5.22 -12.42 23.28
CA PHE A 286 5.97 -11.17 23.39
C PHE A 286 5.62 -10.34 24.65
N TRP A 287 4.44 -10.54 25.22
CA TRP A 287 3.93 -9.74 26.34
C TRP A 287 4.07 -10.44 27.69
N SER A 288 4.03 -11.77 27.71
CA SER A 288 3.98 -12.59 28.93
C SER A 288 5.20 -13.49 29.14
N ASP A 289 6.14 -13.54 28.18
CA ASP A 289 7.30 -14.44 28.17
C ASP A 289 6.94 -15.93 28.22
N ARG A 290 5.67 -16.29 28.00
CA ARG A 290 5.21 -17.67 28.03
C ARG A 290 5.75 -18.43 26.82
N GLU A 291 6.41 -19.56 27.08
CA GLU A 291 6.83 -20.48 26.02
C GLU A 291 5.65 -21.26 25.43
N ILE A 292 5.62 -21.35 24.09
CA ILE A 292 4.60 -22.04 23.31
C ILE A 292 5.30 -22.92 22.28
N THR A 293 5.03 -24.23 22.30
CA THR A 293 5.50 -25.16 21.26
C THR A 293 4.37 -25.44 20.26
N GLY A 294 4.61 -25.17 18.99
CA GLY A 294 3.72 -25.52 17.87
C GLY A 294 4.14 -26.80 17.15
N PRO A 295 3.34 -27.32 16.19
CA PRO A 295 2.13 -26.69 15.65
C PRO A 295 0.90 -26.90 16.55
N LYS A 296 0.12 -25.84 16.81
CA LYS A 296 -1.17 -25.93 17.54
C LYS A 296 -1.99 -24.65 17.42
N GLU A 297 -3.29 -24.75 17.64
CA GLU A 297 -4.17 -23.61 17.88
C GLU A 297 -4.12 -23.21 19.36
N ILE A 298 -4.15 -21.91 19.62
CA ILE A 298 -4.30 -21.34 20.96
C ILE A 298 -5.39 -20.27 20.94
N VAL A 299 -6.01 -20.03 22.09
CA VAL A 299 -6.93 -18.90 22.28
C VAL A 299 -6.24 -17.89 23.20
N CYS A 300 -6.22 -16.63 22.77
CA CYS A 300 -5.64 -15.52 23.51
C CYS A 300 -6.71 -14.45 23.78
N GLU A 301 -6.70 -13.90 24.99
CA GLU A 301 -7.54 -12.75 25.34
C GLU A 301 -7.05 -11.49 24.61
N THR A 302 -7.99 -10.72 24.07
CA THR A 302 -7.73 -9.52 23.27
C THR A 302 -8.23 -8.31 24.03
N LEU A 303 -7.47 -7.91 25.07
CA LEU A 303 -7.74 -6.73 25.89
C LEU A 303 -7.88 -5.44 25.04
#